data_AF-A0A9E2Q2F7-F1
#
_entry.id   AF-A0A9E2Q2F7-F1
#
_cell.length_a   1.000
_cell.length_b   1.000
_cell.length_c   1.000
_cell.angle_alpha   90.00
_cell.angle_beta   90.00
_cell.angle_gamma   90.00
#
_symmetry.space_group_name_H-M   'P 1'
#
loop_
_entity.id
_entity.type
_entity.pdbx_description
1 polymer ?
#
loop_
_entity_poly.entity_id
_entity_poly.type
_entity_poly.pdbx_seq_one_letter_code
_entity_poly.pdbx_strand_id
1 'polypeptide(L)'
;MYLAQKIIKKKIHYIIRESYWDGKYFRSRDLFDLGADPAKYIIYPGGNAYYIDEKVENRLNSLGVEPSFDELDNIFWRFLKPEIKYVLEVFRQRAGRTQRKGSVKEKGGNAQFHLFDKRRIHFLKFGNMDQGRIGRISPKLFQVLLNKSRDEIEQYFLESEGILDPSELKSYVYVIFDLQRFSSKLTAKTMPQALDQKKVDEHFIEEVCRLNKDRSFWAGMTIRPGLNEYLIRYIIMFFDNEYGQSYFLHDYIKNFIDSKRFYAPHSNKSSVTLDEAITIFGIKKDKLKKMSRRGLTALYRHMAKKHHPDKGGEHDKFIKLTEAYQELLKNKNM
;
A
#
# COMPACT_ATOMS: atom_id res chain seq x y z
N MET A 1 -5.05 5.99 -21.81
CA MET A 1 -3.70 5.36 -21.92
C MET A 1 -2.91 5.49 -20.62
N TYR A 2 -1.70 4.94 -20.53
CA TYR A 2 -0.81 5.10 -19.37
C TYR A 2 0.67 5.11 -19.77
N LEU A 3 1.51 5.59 -18.85
CA LEU A 3 2.95 5.59 -18.98
C LEU A 3 3.55 4.37 -18.29
N ALA A 4 4.28 3.54 -19.02
CA ALA A 4 5.00 2.40 -18.48
C ALA A 4 6.51 2.69 -18.40
N GLN A 5 7.12 2.28 -17.30
CA GLN A 5 8.57 2.29 -17.09
C GLN A 5 9.13 0.89 -17.32
N LYS A 6 10.16 0.76 -18.16
CA LYS A 6 10.87 -0.49 -18.41
C LYS A 6 12.38 -0.27 -18.33
N ILE A 7 13.12 -1.25 -17.80
CA ILE A 7 14.58 -1.20 -17.81
C ILE A 7 15.08 -1.84 -19.11
N ILE A 8 15.67 -1.03 -19.99
CA ILE A 8 16.26 -1.45 -21.26
C ILE A 8 17.74 -1.08 -21.24
N LYS A 9 18.63 -2.07 -21.41
CA LYS A 9 20.10 -1.86 -21.38
C LYS A 9 20.56 -1.04 -20.16
N LYS A 10 20.05 -1.37 -18.96
CA LYS A 10 20.31 -0.69 -17.66
C LYS A 10 19.83 0.77 -17.57
N LYS A 11 19.05 1.25 -18.53
CA LYS A 11 18.42 2.58 -18.48
C LYS A 11 16.91 2.43 -18.35
N ILE A 12 16.28 3.34 -17.60
CA ILE A 12 14.83 3.43 -17.56
C ILE A 12 14.38 4.04 -18.88
N HIS A 13 13.48 3.35 -19.55
CA HIS A 13 12.76 3.80 -20.73
C HIS A 13 11.28 3.99 -20.37
N TYR A 14 10.68 5.00 -20.98
CA TYR A 14 9.27 5.32 -20.81
C TYR A 14 8.53 4.99 -22.09
N ILE A 15 7.44 4.26 -21.99
CA ILE A 15 6.64 3.80 -23.13
C ILE A 15 5.19 4.17 -22.87
N ILE A 16 4.55 4.86 -23.82
CA ILE A 16 3.10 5.05 -23.82
C ILE A 16 2.47 3.71 -24.19
N ARG A 17 1.61 3.20 -23.32
CA ARG A 17 0.88 1.95 -23.52
C ARG A 17 -0.61 2.19 -23.33
N GLU A 18 -1.40 1.26 -23.82
CA GLU A 18 -2.82 1.20 -23.48
C GLU A 18 -3.22 -0.18 -23.00
N SER A 19 -4.26 -0.19 -22.17
CA SER A 19 -4.98 -1.41 -21.81
C SER A 19 -6.17 -1.57 -22.73
N TYR A 20 -6.34 -2.76 -23.29
CA TYR A 20 -7.46 -3.10 -24.14
C TYR A 20 -8.03 -4.47 -23.73
N TRP A 21 -9.33 -4.63 -23.92
CA TRP A 21 -10.03 -5.90 -23.69
C TRP A 21 -9.87 -6.79 -24.92
N ASP A 22 -9.30 -7.99 -24.76
CA ASP A 22 -9.11 -8.94 -25.86
C ASP A 22 -10.29 -9.93 -26.04
N GLY A 23 -11.36 -9.77 -25.26
CA GLY A 23 -12.48 -10.71 -25.19
C GLY A 23 -12.45 -11.62 -23.94
N LYS A 24 -11.29 -11.78 -23.30
CA LYS A 24 -11.10 -12.65 -22.13
C LYS A 24 -10.35 -11.99 -20.97
N TYR A 25 -9.33 -11.20 -21.27
CA TYR A 25 -8.48 -10.50 -20.32
C TYR A 25 -8.18 -9.08 -20.81
N PHE A 26 -7.87 -8.19 -19.88
CA PHE A 26 -7.23 -6.93 -20.23
C PHE A 26 -5.75 -7.18 -20.55
N ARG A 27 -5.36 -6.86 -21.78
CA ARG A 27 -3.97 -6.90 -22.25
C ARG A 27 -3.43 -5.50 -22.42
N SER A 28 -2.12 -5.39 -22.57
CA SER A 28 -1.46 -4.15 -22.94
C SER A 28 -0.74 -4.23 -24.27
N ARG A 29 -0.68 -3.11 -24.99
CA ARG A 29 0.14 -2.93 -26.19
C ARG A 29 0.95 -1.65 -26.11
N ASP A 30 2.10 -1.66 -26.76
CA ASP A 30 3.03 -0.53 -26.79
C ASP A 30 2.59 0.39 -27.93
N LEU A 31 2.37 1.67 -27.64
CA LEU A 31 1.93 2.66 -28.62
C LEU A 31 3.10 3.51 -29.11
N PHE A 32 3.92 4.00 -28.17
CA PHE A 32 5.06 4.84 -28.49
C PHE A 32 6.17 4.74 -27.45
N ASP A 33 7.41 4.50 -27.89
CA ASP A 33 8.60 4.51 -27.02
C ASP A 33 9.16 5.95 -26.94
N LEU A 34 9.06 6.54 -25.76
CA LEU A 34 9.58 7.89 -25.48
C LEU A 34 11.10 7.86 -25.24
N GLY A 35 11.68 6.68 -25.02
CA GLY A 35 13.08 6.50 -24.63
C GLY A 35 13.33 6.90 -23.18
N ALA A 36 14.59 7.21 -22.87
CA ALA A 36 15.03 7.54 -21.52
C ALA A 36 14.71 8.98 -21.09
N ASP A 37 14.48 9.89 -22.05
CA ASP A 37 14.17 11.29 -21.79
C ASP A 37 12.88 11.70 -22.51
N PRO A 38 11.72 11.59 -21.83
CA PRO A 38 10.45 12.06 -22.38
C PRO A 38 10.32 13.58 -22.48
N ALA A 39 11.14 14.35 -21.73
CA ALA A 39 11.04 15.81 -21.72
C ALA A 39 11.38 16.42 -23.09
N LYS A 40 12.13 15.72 -23.93
CA LYS A 40 12.44 16.12 -25.32
C LYS A 40 11.20 16.28 -26.21
N TYR A 41 10.07 15.67 -25.85
CA TYR A 41 8.81 15.81 -26.58
C TYR A 41 7.92 16.93 -26.03
N ILE A 42 8.41 17.73 -25.08
CA ILE A 42 7.68 18.85 -24.51
C ILE A 42 8.24 20.15 -25.10
N ILE A 43 7.42 20.88 -25.83
CA ILE A 43 7.79 22.14 -26.47
C ILE A 43 7.27 23.32 -25.65
N TYR A 44 8.15 24.29 -25.42
CA TYR A 44 7.88 25.49 -24.63
C TYR A 44 7.92 26.73 -25.52
N PRO A 45 6.78 27.22 -26.03
CA PRO A 45 6.74 28.37 -26.94
C PRO A 45 7.02 29.71 -26.25
N GLY A 46 6.98 29.76 -24.92
CA GLY A 46 7.20 30.96 -24.10
C GLY A 46 6.17 31.09 -22.97
N GLY A 47 6.50 31.90 -21.96
CA GLY A 47 5.68 32.05 -20.76
C GLY A 47 5.51 30.74 -19.98
N ASN A 48 4.31 30.50 -19.45
CA ASN A 48 3.96 29.28 -18.70
C ASN A 48 3.21 28.24 -19.55
N ALA A 49 3.31 28.34 -20.88
CA ALA A 49 2.64 27.44 -21.80
C ALA A 49 3.58 26.29 -22.24
N TYR A 50 2.97 25.16 -22.56
CA TYR A 50 3.67 24.03 -23.18
C TYR A 50 2.70 23.26 -24.09
N TYR A 51 3.25 22.51 -25.04
CA TYR A 51 2.52 21.52 -25.81
C TYR A 51 3.41 20.29 -26.06
N ILE A 52 2.80 19.18 -26.48
CA ILE A 52 3.51 17.95 -26.79
C ILE A 52 3.86 17.93 -28.27
N ASP A 53 5.07 17.51 -28.62
CA ASP A 53 5.56 17.39 -30.00
C ASP A 53 4.58 16.53 -30.84
N GLU A 54 4.15 17.07 -31.98
CA GLU A 54 3.20 16.45 -32.91
C GLU A 54 3.62 15.03 -33.33
N LYS A 55 4.90 14.68 -33.27
CA LYS A 55 5.38 13.31 -33.52
C LYS A 55 4.70 12.28 -32.62
N VAL A 56 4.40 12.64 -31.37
CA VAL A 56 3.70 11.76 -30.43
C VAL A 56 2.26 11.55 -30.89
N GLU A 57 1.54 12.64 -31.17
CA GLU A 57 0.14 12.61 -31.60
C GLU A 57 -0.03 11.89 -32.94
N ASN A 58 0.81 12.23 -33.94
CA ASN A 58 0.81 11.60 -35.25
C ASN A 58 1.01 10.08 -35.15
N ARG A 59 1.89 9.63 -34.25
CA ARG A 59 2.10 8.20 -34.03
C ARG A 59 0.88 7.54 -33.41
N LEU A 60 0.26 8.15 -32.40
CA LEU A 60 -0.94 7.60 -31.76
C LEU A 60 -2.10 7.53 -32.75
N ASN A 61 -2.32 8.59 -33.53
CA ASN A 61 -3.34 8.65 -34.58
C ASN A 61 -3.11 7.57 -35.64
N SER A 62 -1.86 7.30 -36.05
CA SER A 62 -1.54 6.21 -36.99
C SER A 62 -1.91 4.81 -36.48
N LEU A 63 -2.08 4.64 -35.17
CA LEU A 63 -2.51 3.40 -34.53
C LEU A 63 -4.02 3.39 -34.23
N GLY A 64 -4.76 4.40 -34.69
CA GLY A 64 -6.19 4.59 -34.42
C GLY A 64 -6.49 4.99 -32.98
N VAL A 65 -5.52 5.59 -32.27
CA VAL A 65 -5.67 6.06 -30.91
C VAL A 65 -5.65 7.59 -30.93
N GLU A 66 -6.80 8.20 -30.66
CA GLU A 66 -6.95 9.66 -30.58
C GLU A 66 -6.98 10.08 -29.11
N PRO A 67 -5.81 10.44 -28.53
CA PRO A 67 -5.73 10.80 -27.13
C PRO A 67 -6.42 12.14 -26.84
N SER A 68 -7.08 12.27 -25.70
CA SER A 68 -7.50 13.61 -25.27
C SER A 68 -6.27 14.43 -24.81
N PHE A 69 -6.38 15.76 -24.88
CA PHE A 69 -5.35 16.64 -24.34
C PHE A 69 -5.03 16.32 -22.87
N ASP A 70 -6.06 16.09 -22.05
CA ASP A 70 -5.90 15.71 -20.65
C ASP A 70 -5.14 14.38 -20.47
N GLU A 71 -5.33 13.40 -21.36
CA GLU A 71 -4.60 12.13 -21.29
C GLU A 71 -3.10 12.30 -21.54
N LEU A 72 -2.72 13.10 -22.55
CA LEU A 72 -1.32 13.41 -22.82
C LEU A 72 -0.71 14.30 -21.73
N ASP A 73 -1.43 15.33 -21.29
CA ASP A 73 -1.04 16.19 -20.16
C ASP A 73 -0.73 15.34 -18.92
N ASN A 74 -1.60 14.38 -18.58
CA ASN A 74 -1.40 13.47 -17.47
C ASN A 74 -0.13 12.61 -17.60
N ILE A 75 0.19 12.13 -18.81
CA ILE A 75 1.38 11.31 -19.08
C ILE A 75 2.65 12.15 -18.94
N PHE A 76 2.68 13.35 -19.51
CA PHE A 76 3.87 14.19 -19.57
C PHE A 76 4.09 15.07 -18.34
N TRP A 77 3.07 15.24 -17.49
CA TRP A 77 3.09 16.12 -16.32
C TRP A 77 4.34 15.98 -15.44
N ARG A 78 4.83 14.75 -15.26
CA ARG A 78 6.00 14.46 -14.40
C ARG A 78 7.32 14.98 -14.97
N PHE A 79 7.38 15.22 -16.28
CA PHE A 79 8.57 15.65 -17.00
C PHE A 79 8.57 17.16 -17.30
N LEU A 80 7.52 17.88 -16.89
CA LEU A 80 7.46 19.33 -17.05
C LEU A 80 8.54 20.03 -16.22
N LYS A 81 9.04 21.16 -16.76
CA LYS A 81 9.89 22.09 -16.01
C LYS A 81 9.22 22.47 -14.67
N PRO A 82 9.96 22.42 -13.54
CA PRO A 82 9.39 22.66 -12.22
C PRO A 82 8.63 23.99 -12.08
N GLU A 83 9.12 25.05 -12.70
CA GLU A 83 8.51 26.38 -12.69
C GLU A 83 7.11 26.38 -13.32
N ILE A 84 6.99 25.78 -14.51
CA ILE A 84 5.72 25.66 -15.23
C ILE A 84 4.76 24.75 -14.47
N LYS A 85 5.27 23.62 -13.96
CA LYS A 85 4.49 22.68 -13.16
C LYS A 85 3.87 23.36 -11.93
N TYR A 86 4.65 24.16 -11.21
CA TYR A 86 4.19 24.90 -10.02
C TYR A 86 3.05 25.88 -10.35
N VAL A 87 3.18 26.65 -11.43
CA VAL A 87 2.14 27.60 -11.86
C VAL A 87 0.87 26.88 -12.29
N LEU A 88 1.00 25.80 -13.06
CA LEU A 88 -0.14 25.06 -13.62
C LEU A 88 -0.85 24.17 -12.58
N GLU A 89 -0.18 23.77 -11.51
CA GLU A 89 -0.72 22.86 -10.50
C GLU A 89 -2.02 23.39 -9.87
N VAL A 90 -2.07 24.70 -9.60
CA VAL A 90 -3.27 25.37 -9.04
C VAL A 90 -4.49 25.20 -9.94
N PHE A 91 -4.30 25.29 -11.26
CA PHE A 91 -5.38 25.14 -12.24
C PHE A 91 -5.81 23.68 -12.38
N ARG A 92 -4.85 22.75 -12.36
CA ARG A 92 -5.10 21.31 -12.44
C ARG A 92 -5.88 20.78 -11.23
N GLN A 93 -5.56 21.25 -10.03
CA GLN A 93 -6.30 20.89 -8.80
C GLN A 93 -7.76 21.37 -8.84
N ARG A 94 -8.04 22.51 -9.49
CA ARG A 94 -9.39 23.03 -9.69
C ARG A 94 -10.16 22.22 -10.73
N ALA A 95 -9.55 21.91 -11.87
CA ALA A 95 -10.15 21.10 -12.94
C ALA A 95 -10.49 19.66 -12.47
N GLY A 96 -9.60 19.05 -11.68
CA GLY A 96 -9.79 17.69 -11.15
C GLY A 96 -10.95 17.53 -10.17
N ARG A 97 -11.42 18.61 -9.53
CA ARG A 97 -12.62 18.58 -8.66
C ARG A 97 -13.91 18.49 -9.47
N THR A 98 -13.94 19.05 -10.67
CA THR A 98 -15.13 19.10 -11.54
C THR A 98 -15.29 17.81 -12.36
N GLN A 99 -14.18 17.16 -12.73
CA GLN A 99 -14.13 15.92 -13.53
C GLN A 99 -14.53 14.63 -12.77
N ARG A 100 -14.71 14.67 -11.44
CA ARG A 100 -15.04 13.48 -10.61
C ARG A 100 -16.48 12.93 -10.77
N LYS A 101 -17.24 13.35 -11.79
CA LYS A 101 -18.62 12.92 -12.04
C LYS A 101 -18.74 12.10 -13.32
N GLY A 102 -18.16 10.91 -13.30
CA GLY A 102 -18.47 9.84 -14.25
C GLY A 102 -18.28 8.50 -13.56
N SER A 103 -19.35 7.73 -13.40
CA SER A 103 -19.23 6.33 -12.98
C SER A 103 -18.51 5.57 -14.10
N VAL A 104 -17.25 5.18 -13.89
CA VAL A 104 -16.55 4.34 -14.85
C VAL A 104 -17.33 3.04 -14.98
N LYS A 105 -17.92 2.78 -16.16
CA LYS A 105 -18.63 1.54 -16.42
C LYS A 105 -17.61 0.41 -16.50
N GLU A 106 -17.89 -0.66 -15.79
CA GLU A 106 -17.12 -1.88 -15.87
C GLU A 106 -17.28 -2.51 -17.26
N LYS A 107 -16.17 -2.91 -17.87
CA LYS A 107 -16.13 -3.73 -19.07
C LYS A 107 -15.68 -5.14 -18.66
N GLY A 108 -16.46 -6.18 -18.98
CA GLY A 108 -16.04 -7.58 -18.80
C GLY A 108 -16.81 -8.42 -17.77
N GLY A 109 -17.66 -7.84 -16.93
CA GLY A 109 -18.56 -8.59 -16.03
C GLY A 109 -17.90 -9.09 -14.73
N ASN A 110 -18.37 -8.54 -13.61
CA ASN A 110 -17.87 -8.68 -12.24
C ASN A 110 -16.39 -8.32 -11.99
N ALA A 111 -16.12 -7.07 -11.62
CA ALA A 111 -14.79 -6.56 -11.29
C ALA A 111 -14.29 -7.14 -9.96
N GLN A 112 -13.77 -8.36 -10.01
CA GLN A 112 -13.14 -9.00 -8.88
C GLN A 112 -11.65 -8.63 -8.85
N PHE A 113 -11.30 -7.63 -8.04
CA PHE A 113 -9.89 -7.29 -7.82
C PHE A 113 -9.18 -8.38 -7.03
N HIS A 114 -7.94 -8.69 -7.44
CA HIS A 114 -7.10 -9.64 -6.73
C HIS A 114 -6.85 -9.18 -5.29
N LEU A 115 -6.80 -10.11 -4.34
CA LEU A 115 -6.69 -9.76 -2.91
C LEU A 115 -5.40 -8.97 -2.64
N PHE A 116 -4.29 -9.35 -3.27
CA PHE A 116 -3.02 -8.62 -3.20
C PHE A 116 -3.19 -7.13 -3.55
N ASP A 117 -3.89 -6.82 -4.64
CA ASP A 117 -4.12 -5.44 -5.09
C ASP A 117 -4.97 -4.64 -4.12
N LYS A 118 -5.97 -5.29 -3.53
CA LYS A 118 -6.79 -4.66 -2.50
C LYS A 118 -5.94 -4.27 -1.30
N ARG A 119 -5.02 -5.14 -0.88
CA ARG A 119 -4.13 -4.88 0.27
C ARG A 119 -3.18 -3.73 -0.01
N ARG A 120 -2.60 -3.68 -1.22
CA ARG A 120 -1.75 -2.57 -1.67
C ARG A 120 -2.50 -1.23 -1.61
N ILE A 121 -3.69 -1.15 -2.21
CA ILE A 121 -4.52 0.07 -2.15
C ILE A 121 -4.89 0.43 -0.71
N HIS A 122 -5.28 -0.55 0.10
CA HIS A 122 -5.65 -0.31 1.49
C HIS A 122 -4.53 0.36 2.26
N PHE A 123 -3.31 -0.19 2.17
CA PHE A 123 -2.17 0.38 2.86
C PHE A 123 -1.84 1.78 2.33
N LEU A 124 -1.75 1.96 1.01
CA LEU A 124 -1.44 3.28 0.43
C LEU A 124 -2.48 4.36 0.75
N LYS A 125 -3.72 3.98 1.08
CA LYS A 125 -4.79 4.93 1.44
C LYS A 125 -4.88 5.23 2.92
N PHE A 126 -4.64 4.23 3.77
CA PHE A 126 -4.87 4.37 5.22
C PHE A 126 -3.59 4.28 6.06
N GLY A 127 -2.51 3.73 5.53
CA GLY A 127 -1.26 3.45 6.25
C GLY A 127 -1.48 2.54 7.46
N ASN A 128 -2.42 1.59 7.35
CA ASN A 128 -2.78 0.69 8.44
C ASN A 128 -2.37 -0.75 8.12
N MET A 129 -1.69 -1.38 9.08
CA MET A 129 -1.29 -2.79 9.03
C MET A 129 -2.46 -3.77 9.21
N ASP A 130 -3.48 -3.43 10.00
CA ASP A 130 -4.65 -4.31 10.18
C ASP A 130 -5.60 -4.21 8.97
N GLN A 131 -5.63 -5.30 8.20
CA GLN A 131 -6.47 -5.46 7.02
C GLN A 131 -7.67 -6.39 7.24
N GLY A 132 -8.01 -6.72 8.50
CA GLY A 132 -9.10 -7.64 8.82
C GLY A 132 -10.48 -7.22 8.28
N ARG A 133 -10.66 -5.93 7.95
CA ARG A 133 -11.90 -5.39 7.37
C ARG A 133 -11.85 -5.18 5.86
N ILE A 134 -10.81 -5.64 5.18
CA ILE A 134 -10.62 -5.39 3.74
C ILE A 134 -11.80 -5.86 2.88
N GLY A 135 -12.46 -6.94 3.28
CA GLY A 135 -13.66 -7.46 2.59
C GLY A 135 -14.91 -6.58 2.76
N ARG A 136 -14.95 -5.68 3.74
CA ARG A 136 -16.08 -4.77 4.01
C ARG A 136 -15.91 -3.39 3.38
N ILE A 137 -14.79 -3.14 2.71
CA ILE A 137 -14.48 -1.85 2.12
C ILE A 137 -15.29 -1.67 0.83
N SER A 138 -15.77 -0.45 0.61
CA SER A 138 -16.51 -0.11 -0.60
C SER A 138 -15.70 -0.44 -1.85
N PRO A 139 -16.26 -1.16 -2.84
CA PRO A 139 -15.61 -1.41 -4.12
C PRO A 139 -15.14 -0.15 -4.85
N LYS A 140 -15.74 1.01 -4.54
CA LYS A 140 -15.33 2.33 -5.06
C LYS A 140 -13.86 2.65 -4.77
N LEU A 141 -13.29 2.15 -3.66
CA LEU A 141 -11.88 2.37 -3.34
C LEU A 141 -10.95 1.77 -4.39
N PHE A 142 -11.38 0.68 -5.04
CA PHE A 142 -10.59 -0.08 -6.00
C PHE A 142 -10.92 0.28 -7.45
N GLN A 143 -11.81 1.24 -7.70
CA GLN A 143 -12.17 1.69 -9.05
C GLN A 143 -10.98 2.18 -9.88
N VAL A 144 -9.92 2.64 -9.21
CA VAL A 144 -8.66 3.01 -9.88
C VAL A 144 -8.02 1.85 -10.63
N LEU A 145 -8.37 0.58 -10.32
CA LEU A 145 -7.87 -0.61 -11.02
C LEU A 145 -8.81 -1.13 -12.11
N LEU A 146 -9.99 -0.53 -12.23
CA LEU A 146 -11.03 -1.00 -13.13
C LEU A 146 -10.62 -0.82 -14.60
N ASN A 147 -10.91 -1.81 -15.44
CA ASN A 147 -10.61 -1.82 -16.87
C ASN A 147 -9.12 -1.65 -17.21
N LYS A 148 -8.22 -2.08 -16.32
CA LYS A 148 -6.77 -2.01 -16.51
C LYS A 148 -6.19 -3.40 -16.74
N SER A 149 -5.21 -3.47 -17.63
CA SER A 149 -4.37 -4.66 -17.78
C SER A 149 -3.51 -4.86 -16.53
N ARG A 150 -3.06 -6.10 -16.30
CA ARG A 150 -2.15 -6.39 -15.19
C ARG A 150 -0.91 -5.49 -15.21
N ASP A 151 -0.36 -5.24 -16.38
CA ASP A 151 0.80 -4.35 -16.56
C ASP A 151 0.50 -2.92 -16.11
N GLU A 152 -0.63 -2.36 -16.54
CA GLU A 152 -1.03 -1.01 -16.13
C GLU A 152 -1.22 -0.91 -14.61
N ILE A 153 -1.78 -1.94 -13.99
CA ILE A 153 -1.92 -1.95 -12.53
C ILE A 153 -0.54 -2.02 -11.85
N GLU A 154 0.40 -2.82 -12.35
CA GLU A 154 1.74 -2.84 -11.78
C GLU A 154 2.49 -1.52 -11.96
N GLN A 155 2.31 -0.83 -13.08
CA GLN A 155 2.86 0.51 -13.31
C GLN A 155 2.23 1.56 -12.38
N TYR A 156 0.91 1.45 -12.13
CA TYR A 156 0.22 2.27 -11.15
C TYR A 156 0.81 2.09 -9.74
N PHE A 157 1.03 0.84 -9.31
CA PHE A 157 1.64 0.59 -8.01
C PHE A 157 3.11 0.99 -7.96
N LEU A 158 3.88 0.80 -9.03
CA LEU A 158 5.26 1.25 -9.11
C LEU A 158 5.39 2.75 -8.82
N GLU A 159 4.46 3.56 -9.34
CA GLU A 159 4.41 4.99 -9.03
C GLU A 159 3.84 5.26 -7.63
N SER A 160 2.73 4.63 -7.28
CA SER A 160 2.02 4.91 -6.03
C SER A 160 2.81 4.48 -4.79
N GLU A 161 3.64 3.44 -4.89
CA GLU A 161 4.51 2.96 -3.82
C GLU A 161 5.70 3.89 -3.58
N GLY A 162 6.03 4.77 -4.54
CA GLY A 162 7.12 5.74 -4.40
C GLY A 162 6.88 6.85 -3.37
N ILE A 163 5.66 6.95 -2.80
CA ILE A 163 5.33 7.89 -1.72
C ILE A 163 5.74 7.37 -0.34
N LEU A 164 6.04 6.06 -0.23
CA LEU A 164 6.31 5.41 1.05
C LEU A 164 7.69 5.85 1.57
N ASP A 165 7.76 6.14 2.86
CA ASP A 165 9.03 6.38 3.52
C ASP A 165 9.84 5.07 3.61
N PRO A 166 11.19 5.10 3.55
CA PRO A 166 12.00 3.90 3.71
C PRO A 166 11.66 3.06 4.95
N SER A 167 11.27 3.71 6.05
CA SER A 167 10.86 3.06 7.29
C SER A 167 9.51 2.32 7.21
N GLU A 168 8.69 2.62 6.21
CA GLU A 168 7.40 1.99 5.95
C GLU A 168 7.51 0.81 4.97
N LEU A 169 8.59 0.70 4.19
CA LEU A 169 8.70 -0.27 3.10
C LEU A 169 8.58 -1.73 3.57
N LYS A 170 9.31 -2.12 4.62
CA LYS A 170 9.22 -3.50 5.14
C LYS A 170 7.84 -3.80 5.73
N SER A 171 7.27 -2.86 6.48
CA SER A 171 5.91 -2.95 7.03
C SER A 171 4.86 -3.08 5.92
N TYR A 172 5.02 -2.30 4.84
CA TYR A 172 4.16 -2.37 3.68
C TYR A 172 4.20 -3.76 3.05
N VAL A 173 5.40 -4.30 2.78
CA VAL A 173 5.56 -5.64 2.20
C VAL A 173 4.96 -6.71 3.12
N TYR A 174 5.26 -6.65 4.42
CA TYR A 174 4.71 -7.55 5.43
C TYR A 174 3.17 -7.62 5.37
N VAL A 175 2.53 -6.47 5.20
CA VAL A 175 1.07 -6.35 5.14
C VAL A 175 0.48 -6.84 3.82
N ILE A 176 1.04 -6.44 2.67
CA ILE A 176 0.45 -6.79 1.36
C ILE A 176 0.58 -8.29 1.04
N PHE A 177 1.63 -8.94 1.54
CA PHE A 177 1.78 -10.40 1.50
C PHE A 177 1.05 -11.12 2.63
N ASP A 178 0.47 -10.37 3.58
CA ASP A 178 -0.30 -10.87 4.73
C ASP A 178 0.46 -11.90 5.56
N LEU A 179 1.73 -11.60 5.82
CA LEU A 179 2.63 -12.48 6.57
C LEU A 179 2.16 -12.66 8.02
N GLN A 180 1.40 -11.71 8.54
CA GLN A 180 0.74 -11.77 9.84
C GLN A 180 -0.10 -13.03 10.08
N ARG A 181 -0.63 -13.68 9.03
CA ARG A 181 -1.47 -14.89 9.18
C ARG A 181 -0.70 -16.10 9.69
N PHE A 182 0.63 -16.12 9.53
CA PHE A 182 1.49 -17.21 9.95
C PHE A 182 1.83 -17.15 11.45
N SER A 183 1.39 -16.09 12.14
CA SER A 183 1.58 -15.91 13.57
C SER A 183 0.23 -15.88 14.28
N SER A 184 0.12 -16.63 15.38
CA SER A 184 -1.03 -16.58 16.30
C SER A 184 -0.94 -15.43 17.30
N LYS A 185 0.21 -14.75 17.40
CA LYS A 185 0.43 -13.69 18.39
C LYS A 185 -0.42 -12.46 18.06
N LEU A 186 -1.03 -11.86 19.08
CA LEU A 186 -1.82 -10.62 18.95
C LEU A 186 -0.97 -9.45 18.41
N THR A 187 0.33 -9.49 18.65
CA THR A 187 1.31 -8.51 18.18
C THR A 187 1.58 -8.60 16.67
N ALA A 188 1.22 -9.70 15.99
CA ALA A 188 1.54 -9.89 14.58
C ALA A 188 0.95 -8.80 13.65
N LYS A 189 -0.17 -8.19 14.05
CA LYS A 189 -0.85 -7.14 13.27
C LYS A 189 -0.37 -5.72 13.56
N THR A 190 0.34 -5.53 14.67
CA THR A 190 0.68 -4.19 15.19
C THR A 190 2.17 -4.00 15.43
N MET A 191 2.92 -5.10 15.52
CA MET A 191 4.31 -5.10 15.94
C MET A 191 5.06 -6.28 15.31
N PRO A 192 5.22 -6.29 13.97
CA PRO A 192 5.88 -7.37 13.25
C PRO A 192 7.34 -7.58 13.67
N GLN A 193 8.03 -6.55 14.15
CA GLN A 193 9.38 -6.64 14.69
C GLN A 193 9.47 -7.50 15.97
N ALA A 194 8.35 -7.74 16.65
CA ALA A 194 8.27 -8.62 17.82
C ALA A 194 8.03 -10.10 17.45
N LEU A 195 8.09 -10.44 16.17
CA LEU A 195 8.02 -11.81 15.70
C LEU A 195 9.42 -12.40 15.51
N ASP A 196 9.48 -13.72 15.36
CA ASP A 196 10.69 -14.42 14.95
C ASP A 196 10.97 -14.07 13.48
N GLN A 197 11.95 -13.19 13.27
CA GLN A 197 12.22 -12.63 11.95
C GLN A 197 12.66 -13.70 10.94
N LYS A 198 13.37 -14.75 11.37
CA LYS A 198 13.78 -15.83 10.45
C LYS A 198 12.58 -16.52 9.83
N LYS A 199 11.54 -16.78 10.63
CA LYS A 199 10.29 -17.38 10.14
C LYS A 199 9.52 -16.44 9.22
N VAL A 200 9.54 -15.14 9.52
CA VAL A 200 8.90 -14.14 8.65
C VAL A 200 9.60 -14.10 7.29
N ASP A 201 10.93 -14.14 7.27
CA ASP A 201 11.74 -14.16 6.04
C ASP A 201 11.45 -15.42 5.20
N GLU A 202 11.39 -16.59 5.82
CA GLU A 202 11.06 -17.86 5.16
C GLU A 202 9.66 -17.80 4.49
N HIS A 203 8.64 -17.42 5.27
CA HIS A 203 7.28 -17.30 4.75
C HIS A 203 7.13 -16.21 3.69
N PHE A 204 7.92 -15.13 3.78
CA PHE A 204 7.92 -14.10 2.76
C PHE A 204 8.38 -14.66 1.40
N ILE A 205 9.48 -15.41 1.37
CA ILE A 205 9.98 -16.03 0.13
C ILE A 205 8.96 -17.01 -0.45
N GLU A 206 8.34 -17.85 0.40
CA GLU A 206 7.28 -18.77 -0.02
C GLU A 206 6.12 -18.03 -0.69
N GLU A 207 5.71 -16.90 -0.12
CA GLU A 207 4.59 -16.11 -0.60
C GLU A 207 4.87 -15.35 -1.88
N VAL A 208 6.09 -14.84 -2.05
CA VAL A 208 6.53 -14.26 -3.32
C VAL A 208 6.51 -15.33 -4.41
N CYS A 209 7.03 -16.52 -4.13
CA CYS A 209 6.99 -17.63 -5.09
C CYS A 209 5.56 -18.08 -5.40
N ARG A 210 4.66 -18.09 -4.41
CA ARG A 210 3.24 -18.42 -4.59
C ARG A 210 2.55 -17.41 -5.50
N LEU A 211 2.71 -16.12 -5.24
CA LEU A 211 2.15 -15.05 -6.07
C LEU A 211 2.74 -15.07 -7.49
N ASN A 212 4.04 -15.36 -7.64
CA ASN A 212 4.67 -15.48 -8.95
C ASN A 212 4.06 -16.60 -9.82
N LYS A 213 3.57 -17.69 -9.19
CA LYS A 213 2.92 -18.82 -9.87
C LYS A 213 1.42 -18.62 -10.10
N ASP A 214 0.82 -17.56 -9.54
CA ASP A 214 -0.62 -17.32 -9.61
C ASP A 214 -1.04 -16.84 -11.01
N ARG A 215 -1.71 -17.71 -11.76
CA ARG A 215 -2.21 -17.42 -13.11
C ARG A 215 -3.34 -16.39 -13.13
N SER A 216 -4.13 -16.30 -12.06
CA SER A 216 -5.20 -15.32 -11.94
C SER A 216 -4.63 -13.92 -11.71
N PHE A 217 -3.56 -13.83 -10.91
CA PHE A 217 -2.84 -12.58 -10.70
C PHE A 217 -2.21 -12.10 -12.00
N TRP A 218 -1.52 -12.96 -12.76
CA TRP A 218 -0.86 -12.60 -14.03
C TRP A 218 -1.76 -12.64 -15.27
N ALA A 219 -3.08 -12.65 -15.10
CA ALA A 219 -4.02 -12.72 -16.21
C ALA A 219 -3.77 -11.60 -17.24
N GLY A 220 -3.71 -11.96 -18.53
CA GLY A 220 -3.41 -11.03 -19.62
C GLY A 220 -1.93 -10.72 -19.86
N MET A 221 -1.01 -11.24 -19.03
CA MET A 221 0.44 -11.12 -19.24
C MET A 221 1.07 -12.43 -19.73
N THR A 222 2.24 -12.30 -20.36
CA THR A 222 3.07 -13.46 -20.72
C THR A 222 3.88 -13.88 -19.50
N ILE A 223 3.69 -15.11 -19.03
CA ILE A 223 4.47 -15.69 -17.93
C ILE A 223 5.86 -16.02 -18.47
N ARG A 224 6.90 -15.54 -17.79
CA ARG A 224 8.30 -15.82 -18.12
C ARG A 224 8.90 -16.79 -17.09
N PRO A 225 9.92 -17.57 -17.45
CA PRO A 225 10.68 -18.34 -16.47
C PRO A 225 11.35 -17.38 -15.46
N GLY A 226 11.38 -17.79 -14.19
CA GLY A 226 11.96 -17.00 -13.10
C GLY A 226 10.96 -16.10 -12.37
N LEU A 227 11.49 -15.22 -11.52
CA LEU A 227 10.70 -14.22 -10.79
C LEU A 227 10.34 -13.06 -11.71
N ASN A 228 9.07 -12.68 -11.74
CA ASN A 228 8.62 -11.52 -12.51
C ASN A 228 9.31 -10.24 -12.02
N GLU A 229 9.72 -9.37 -12.95
CA GLU A 229 10.43 -8.12 -12.66
C GLU A 229 9.68 -7.21 -11.66
N TYR A 230 8.34 -7.21 -11.72
CA TYR A 230 7.53 -6.44 -10.78
C TYR A 230 7.57 -6.98 -9.35
N LEU A 231 7.94 -8.24 -9.12
CA LEU A 231 8.06 -8.82 -7.79
C LEU A 231 9.45 -8.63 -7.18
N ILE A 232 10.50 -8.45 -7.99
CA ILE A 232 11.87 -8.23 -7.51
C ILE A 232 11.93 -7.03 -6.56
N ARG A 233 11.18 -5.96 -6.86
CA ARG A 233 11.14 -4.76 -5.99
C ARG A 233 10.69 -5.08 -4.56
N TYR A 234 9.76 -6.03 -4.38
CA TYR A 234 9.28 -6.39 -3.05
C TYR A 234 10.32 -7.16 -2.25
N ILE A 235 11.17 -7.96 -2.92
CA ILE A 235 12.33 -8.60 -2.28
C ILE A 235 13.28 -7.54 -1.73
N ILE A 236 13.63 -6.56 -2.56
CA ILE A 236 14.51 -5.43 -2.18
C ILE A 236 13.87 -4.63 -1.04
N MET A 237 12.60 -4.22 -1.18
CA MET A 237 11.88 -3.48 -0.14
C MET A 237 11.85 -4.20 1.21
N PHE A 238 11.79 -5.54 1.22
CA PHE A 238 11.68 -6.31 2.45
C PHE A 238 13.03 -6.57 3.14
N PHE A 239 14.07 -6.91 2.38
CA PHE A 239 15.38 -7.27 2.95
C PHE A 239 16.31 -6.07 3.13
N ASP A 240 16.22 -5.05 2.28
CA ASP A 240 17.11 -3.88 2.34
C ASP A 240 16.59 -2.79 3.30
N ASN A 241 15.43 -3.00 3.91
CA ASN A 241 14.85 -2.08 4.87
C ASN A 241 14.58 -2.78 6.19
N GLU A 242 14.59 -2.00 7.26
CA GLU A 242 14.18 -2.44 8.59
C GLU A 242 12.75 -1.97 8.89
N TYR A 243 12.13 -2.57 9.91
CA TYR A 243 10.91 -1.96 10.45
C TYR A 243 11.27 -0.60 11.05
N GLY A 244 10.52 0.44 10.67
CA GLY A 244 10.66 1.75 11.29
C GLY A 244 10.53 1.70 12.81
N GLN A 245 11.14 2.68 13.51
CA GLN A 245 10.90 2.86 14.94
C GLN A 245 9.39 2.93 15.16
N SER A 246 8.85 1.92 15.82
CA SER A 246 7.43 1.80 15.99
C SER A 246 6.94 2.98 16.80
N TYR A 247 6.30 3.95 16.15
CA TYR A 247 5.33 4.79 16.81
C TYR A 247 4.07 3.96 17.07
N PHE A 248 4.23 2.80 17.73
CA PHE A 248 3.17 1.87 18.14
C PHE A 248 1.96 2.63 18.67
N LEU A 249 2.20 3.69 19.44
CA LEU A 249 1.16 4.53 20.00
C LEU A 249 0.45 5.42 18.97
N HIS A 250 1.17 5.97 17.98
CA HIS A 250 0.59 6.80 16.91
C HIS A 250 -0.25 5.95 15.96
N ASP A 251 0.28 4.80 15.52
CA ASP A 251 -0.45 3.85 14.67
C ASP A 251 -1.64 3.24 15.42
N TYR A 252 -1.48 2.95 16.71
CA TYR A 252 -2.57 2.51 17.57
C TYR A 252 -3.65 3.58 17.75
N ILE A 253 -3.28 4.86 17.94
CA ILE A 253 -4.24 5.97 18.04
C ILE A 253 -4.97 6.17 16.72
N LYS A 254 -4.26 6.13 15.59
CA LYS A 254 -4.83 6.23 14.24
C LYS A 254 -5.80 5.08 13.96
N ASN A 255 -5.38 3.85 14.22
CA ASN A 255 -6.21 2.65 14.07
C ASN A 255 -7.42 2.64 15.01
N PHE A 256 -7.29 3.14 16.24
CA PHE A 256 -8.39 3.28 17.18
C PHE A 256 -9.41 4.32 16.68
N ILE A 257 -8.95 5.47 16.20
CA ILE A 257 -9.81 6.52 15.61
C ILE A 257 -10.54 5.98 14.38
N ASP A 258 -9.86 5.27 13.50
CA ASP A 258 -10.43 4.72 12.26
C ASP A 258 -11.38 3.53 12.52
N SER A 259 -11.08 2.68 13.52
CA SER A 259 -11.95 1.56 13.90
C SER A 259 -13.33 1.99 14.42
N LYS A 260 -13.44 3.22 14.95
CA LYS A 260 -14.68 3.84 15.42
C LYS A 260 -15.52 4.47 14.30
N ARG A 261 -14.96 4.66 13.10
CA ARG A 261 -15.71 5.19 11.94
C ARG A 261 -16.62 4.15 11.28
N PHE A 262 -16.42 2.85 11.56
CA PHE A 262 -17.21 1.74 11.00
C PHE A 262 -17.47 0.64 12.05
N TYR A 263 -18.12 0.98 13.16
CA TYR A 263 -18.37 0.00 14.23
C TYR A 263 -19.54 -0.94 13.91
N ALA A 264 -19.30 -2.25 14.04
CA ALA A 264 -20.29 -3.28 14.34
C ALA A 264 -19.63 -4.27 15.32
N PRO A 265 -20.20 -4.57 16.50
CA PRO A 265 -19.57 -5.43 17.50
C PRO A 265 -19.76 -6.90 17.17
N HIS A 266 -18.70 -7.71 17.26
CA HIS A 266 -18.81 -9.15 17.57
C HIS A 266 -17.88 -9.47 18.75
N SER A 267 -18.37 -10.31 19.67
CA SER A 267 -17.69 -10.79 20.87
C SER A 267 -16.82 -12.02 20.56
N ASN A 268 -15.63 -12.10 21.15
CA ASN A 268 -14.88 -13.36 21.28
C ASN A 268 -14.27 -13.43 22.68
N LYS A 269 -14.29 -14.64 23.24
CA LYS A 269 -13.92 -14.99 24.62
C LYS A 269 -12.43 -14.75 24.88
N SER A 270 -12.14 -14.11 26.02
CA SER A 270 -10.81 -13.73 26.54
C SER A 270 -10.03 -14.92 27.08
N SER A 271 -8.69 -14.96 26.90
CA SER A 271 -7.83 -16.04 27.42
C SER A 271 -6.91 -15.62 28.56
N VAL A 272 -6.77 -14.34 28.91
CA VAL A 272 -5.94 -13.93 30.06
C VAL A 272 -6.79 -13.52 31.25
N THR A 273 -6.41 -14.05 32.40
CA THR A 273 -7.07 -13.80 33.68
C THR A 273 -6.58 -12.48 34.30
N LEU A 274 -7.45 -11.79 35.03
CA LEU A 274 -7.12 -10.52 35.71
C LEU A 274 -5.89 -10.64 36.63
N ASP A 275 -5.64 -11.83 37.16
CA ASP A 275 -4.54 -12.08 38.09
C ASP A 275 -3.17 -12.20 37.36
N GLU A 276 -3.14 -12.69 36.11
CA GLU A 276 -1.92 -12.69 35.28
C GLU A 276 -1.50 -11.27 34.89
N ALA A 277 -2.47 -10.41 34.56
CA ALA A 277 -2.22 -9.02 34.24
C ALA A 277 -1.68 -8.23 35.47
N ILE A 278 -2.12 -8.56 36.67
CA ILE A 278 -1.63 -7.95 37.92
C ILE A 278 -0.14 -8.26 38.14
N THR A 279 0.27 -9.50 37.89
CA THR A 279 1.68 -9.92 37.99
C THR A 279 2.54 -9.24 36.94
N ILE A 280 2.06 -9.13 35.69
CA ILE A 280 2.80 -8.53 34.58
C ILE A 280 3.00 -7.01 34.77
N PHE A 281 2.00 -6.30 35.30
CA PHE A 281 2.09 -4.85 35.51
C PHE A 281 2.69 -4.45 36.87
N GLY A 282 2.86 -5.40 37.80
CA GLY A 282 3.44 -5.13 39.12
C GLY A 282 2.62 -4.17 40.00
N ILE A 283 1.29 -4.15 39.84
CA ILE A 283 0.38 -3.25 40.57
C ILE A 283 -0.72 -4.01 41.30
N LYS A 284 -1.06 -3.54 42.51
CA LYS A 284 -2.16 -4.10 43.32
C LYS A 284 -3.51 -4.05 42.58
N LYS A 285 -4.31 -5.11 42.74
CA LYS A 285 -5.65 -5.32 42.15
C LYS A 285 -6.57 -4.10 42.27
N ASP A 286 -6.57 -3.46 43.43
CA ASP A 286 -7.43 -2.29 43.72
C ASP A 286 -7.02 -1.04 42.93
N LYS A 287 -5.72 -0.88 42.67
CA LYS A 287 -5.20 0.22 41.87
C LYS A 287 -5.54 0.00 40.39
N LEU A 288 -5.44 -1.23 39.89
CA LEU A 288 -5.78 -1.57 38.51
C LEU A 288 -7.29 -1.39 38.22
N LYS A 289 -8.16 -1.79 39.17
CA LYS A 289 -9.62 -1.59 39.08
C LYS A 289 -10.01 -0.11 39.09
N LYS A 290 -9.41 0.70 39.97
CA LYS A 290 -9.71 2.15 40.10
C LYS A 290 -9.08 3.03 39.00
N MET A 291 -8.11 2.54 38.24
CA MET A 291 -7.44 3.34 37.22
C MET A 291 -8.37 3.71 36.06
N SER A 292 -8.35 4.96 35.62
CA SER A 292 -9.01 5.37 34.38
C SER A 292 -8.27 4.82 33.15
N ARG A 293 -8.91 4.83 31.97
CA ARG A 293 -8.25 4.48 30.69
C ARG A 293 -6.94 5.26 30.49
N ARG A 294 -6.96 6.56 30.78
CA ARG A 294 -5.77 7.43 30.67
C ARG A 294 -4.65 6.97 31.62
N GLY A 295 -5.00 6.55 32.83
CA GLY A 295 -4.04 5.99 33.79
C GLY A 295 -3.42 4.69 33.31
N LEU A 296 -4.23 3.75 32.78
CA LEU A 296 -3.73 2.48 32.26
C LEU A 296 -2.79 2.69 31.06
N THR A 297 -3.13 3.60 30.14
CA THR A 297 -2.27 3.96 29.00
C THR A 297 -0.99 4.67 29.45
N ALA A 298 -1.01 5.47 30.52
CA ALA A 298 0.21 6.08 31.07
C ALA A 298 1.15 5.04 31.70
N LEU A 299 0.59 4.07 32.44
CA LEU A 299 1.34 2.98 33.04
C LEU A 299 1.98 2.07 31.99
N TYR A 300 1.20 1.68 30.98
CA TYR A 300 1.72 0.90 29.86
C TYR A 300 2.87 1.64 29.15
N ARG A 301 2.74 2.94 28.89
CA ARG A 301 3.83 3.74 28.28
C ARG A 301 5.11 3.73 29.12
N HIS A 302 4.98 3.82 30.44
CA HIS A 302 6.13 3.77 31.33
C HIS A 302 6.83 2.40 31.29
N MET A 303 6.06 1.32 31.35
CA MET A 303 6.58 -0.06 31.33
C MET A 303 7.14 -0.43 29.94
N ALA A 304 6.45 -0.06 28.86
CA ALA A 304 6.89 -0.30 27.49
C ALA A 304 8.20 0.42 27.17
N LYS A 305 8.39 1.65 27.67
CA LYS A 305 9.66 2.39 27.51
C LYS A 305 10.82 1.74 28.26
N LYS A 306 10.55 1.02 29.36
CA LYS A 306 11.55 0.33 30.19
C LYS A 306 11.93 -1.04 29.65
N HIS A 307 10.98 -1.77 29.07
CA HIS A 307 11.16 -3.14 28.59
C HIS A 307 11.27 -3.25 27.06
N HIS A 308 11.46 -2.15 26.34
CA HIS A 308 11.55 -2.15 24.88
C HIS A 308 12.75 -2.98 24.39
N PRO A 309 12.60 -3.85 23.37
CA PRO A 309 13.69 -4.66 22.82
C PRO A 309 14.89 -3.82 22.37
N ASP A 310 14.65 -2.68 21.72
CA ASP A 310 15.71 -1.72 21.29
C ASP A 310 16.53 -1.11 22.45
N LYS A 311 16.11 -1.30 23.71
CA LYS A 311 16.82 -0.86 24.92
C LYS A 311 17.39 -2.02 25.74
N GLY A 312 17.50 -3.20 25.15
CA GLY A 312 18.02 -4.41 25.82
C GLY A 312 16.98 -5.10 26.72
N GLY A 313 15.69 -4.84 26.53
CA GLY A 313 14.63 -5.53 27.25
C GLY A 313 14.39 -6.96 26.75
N GLU A 314 13.99 -7.87 27.64
CA GLU A 314 13.58 -9.23 27.25
C GLU A 314 12.32 -9.19 26.37
N HIS A 315 12.48 -9.69 25.15
CA HIS A 315 11.46 -9.75 24.11
C HIS A 315 10.15 -10.42 24.57
N ASP A 316 10.23 -11.55 25.26
CA ASP A 316 9.04 -12.28 25.72
C ASP A 316 8.27 -11.55 26.83
N LYS A 317 8.98 -10.83 27.71
CA LYS A 317 8.34 -9.99 28.74
C LYS A 317 7.59 -8.81 28.13
N PHE A 318 8.13 -8.25 27.05
CA PHE A 318 7.50 -7.15 26.32
C PHE A 318 6.22 -7.60 25.59
N ILE A 319 6.23 -8.78 24.95
CA ILE A 319 5.03 -9.36 24.31
C ILE A 319 3.92 -9.58 25.35
N LYS A 320 4.24 -10.23 26.48
CA LYS A 320 3.28 -10.48 27.56
C LYS A 320 2.70 -9.19 28.14
N LEU A 321 3.50 -8.14 28.27
CA LEU A 321 3.06 -6.81 28.71
C LEU A 321 2.05 -6.18 27.74
N THR A 322 2.31 -6.27 26.44
CA THR A 322 1.42 -5.72 25.40
C THR A 322 0.12 -6.51 25.29
N GLU A 323 0.16 -7.84 25.40
CA GLU A 323 -1.04 -8.69 25.40
C GLU A 323 -1.95 -8.38 26.59
N ALA A 324 -1.38 -8.35 27.81
CA ALA A 324 -2.12 -8.00 29.02
C ALA A 324 -2.73 -6.59 28.96
N TYR A 325 -2.05 -5.62 28.36
CA TYR A 325 -2.59 -4.28 28.13
C TYR A 325 -3.84 -4.29 27.24
N GLN A 326 -3.77 -5.02 26.12
CA GLN A 326 -4.86 -5.08 25.15
C GLN A 326 -6.13 -5.69 25.75
N GLU A 327 -6.00 -6.72 26.58
CA GLU A 327 -7.15 -7.36 27.22
C GLU A 327 -7.74 -6.50 28.34
N LEU A 328 -6.91 -5.87 29.16
CA LEU A 328 -7.38 -4.94 30.20
C LEU A 328 -8.15 -3.74 29.61
N LEU A 329 -7.77 -3.30 28.42
CA LEU A 329 -8.50 -2.27 27.68
C LEU A 329 -9.84 -2.75 27.12
N LYS A 330 -9.93 -4.00 26.68
CA LYS A 330 -11.20 -4.60 26.21
C LYS A 330 -12.18 -4.75 27.37
N ASN A 331 -11.71 -5.19 28.53
CA ASN A 331 -12.55 -5.41 29.72
C ASN A 331 -13.06 -4.11 30.37
N LYS A 332 -12.45 -2.96 30.11
CA LYS A 332 -12.95 -1.63 30.55
C LYS A 332 -13.99 -1.01 29.62
N ASN A 333 -14.44 -1.74 28.58
CA ASN A 333 -15.53 -1.35 27.69
C ASN A 333 -16.86 -2.07 28.00
N MET A 334 -16.93 -2.86 29.07
CA MET A 334 -18.18 -3.20 29.76
C MET A 334 -18.30 -2.30 30.98
#